data_AF-A0A8S0Y303-F1
#
_entry.id   AF-A0A8S0Y303-F1
#
_cell.length_a   1.000
_cell.length_b   1.000
_cell.length_c   1.000
_cell.angle_alpha   90.00
_cell.angle_beta   90.00
_cell.angle_gamma   90.00
#
_symmetry.space_group_name_H-M   'P 1'
#
loop_
_entity.id
_entity.type
_entity.pdbx_description
1 polymer ?
#
loop_
_entity_poly.entity_id
_entity_poly.type
_entity_poly.pdbx_seq_one_letter_code
_entity_poly.pdbx_strand_id
1 'polypeptide(L)'
;MWTISPEALVYLRKNGSACLTVDQPLIVDGCCLQISEPPAVYLGEPKPTPGKKRTPGSYTTLEVHGIKLHVPSHLSRLDLVIDLTRFFRREKLVVEGWNLV
;
A
#
# COMPACT_ATOMS: atom_id res chain seq x y z
N MET A 1 3.34 -3.25 -12.33
CA MET A 1 4.64 -3.32 -11.65
C MET A 1 4.69 -2.21 -10.62
N TRP A 2 4.81 -2.59 -9.35
CA TRP A 2 4.90 -1.64 -8.24
C TRP A 2 6.26 -0.96 -8.21
N THR A 3 6.26 0.36 -7.97
CA THR A 3 7.49 1.15 -7.78
C THR A 3 7.40 2.00 -6.52
N ILE A 4 8.54 2.44 -6.00
CA ILE A 4 8.63 3.31 -4.83
C ILE A 4 9.31 4.61 -5.27
N SER A 5 8.71 5.76 -4.98
CA SER A 5 9.29 7.05 -5.34
C SER A 5 10.62 7.29 -4.61
N PRO A 6 11.53 8.12 -5.17
CA PRO A 6 12.76 8.51 -4.49
C PRO A 6 12.52 9.10 -3.10
N GLU A 7 11.47 9.89 -2.93
CA GLU A 7 11.07 10.54 -1.69
C GLU A 7 10.64 9.50 -0.64
N ALA A 8 9.83 8.53 -1.03
CA ALA A 8 9.44 7.41 -0.18
C ALA A 8 10.64 6.54 0.20
N LEU A 9 11.58 6.29 -0.73
CA LEU A 9 12.82 5.57 -0.41
C LEU A 9 13.67 6.29 0.65
N VAL A 10 13.80 7.62 0.54
CA VAL A 10 14.50 8.43 1.55
C VAL A 10 13.79 8.34 2.91
N TYR A 11 12.46 8.41 2.92
CA TYR A 11 11.67 8.24 4.14
C TYR A 11 11.86 6.87 4.80
N LEU A 12 11.89 5.79 4.01
CA LEU A 12 12.09 4.43 4.51
C LEU A 12 13.47 4.24 5.13
N ARG A 13 14.50 4.76 4.47
CA ARG A 13 15.87 4.73 4.98
C ARG A 13 16.00 5.48 6.31
N LYS A 14 15.38 6.65 6.43
CA LYS A 14 15.35 7.42 7.70
C LYS A 14 14.69 6.66 8.84
N ASN A 15 13.62 5.91 8.54
CA ASN A 15 12.89 5.10 9.52
C ASN A 15 13.50 3.70 9.75
N GLY A 16 14.61 3.35 9.09
CA GLY A 16 15.25 2.04 9.20
C GLY A 16 14.35 0.86 8.79
N SER A 17 13.30 1.13 8.01
CA SER A 17 12.28 0.14 7.68
C SER A 17 12.58 -0.50 6.33
N ALA A 18 12.80 -1.81 6.33
CA ALA A 18 13.01 -2.63 5.13
C ALA A 18 11.74 -3.34 4.65
N CYS A 19 10.58 -3.04 5.25
CA CYS A 19 9.32 -3.72 5.01
C CYS A 19 8.14 -2.75 4.98
N LEU A 20 7.25 -2.93 4.01
CA LEU A 20 6.06 -2.15 3.74
C LEU A 20 4.86 -3.06 3.51
N THR A 21 3.68 -2.61 3.93
CA THR A 21 2.42 -3.25 3.60
C THR A 21 1.42 -2.23 3.04
N VAL A 22 0.76 -2.59 1.94
CA VAL A 22 -0.41 -1.92 1.37
C VAL A 22 -1.64 -2.64 1.87
N ASP A 23 -2.56 -1.96 2.55
CA ASP A 23 -3.76 -2.59 3.10
C ASP A 23 -4.77 -3.00 2.02
N GLN A 24 -5.78 -3.77 2.40
CA GLN A 24 -6.90 -4.09 1.51
C GLN A 24 -7.66 -2.80 1.16
N PRO A 25 -7.94 -2.51 -0.13
CA PRO A 25 -8.74 -1.36 -0.51
C PRO A 25 -10.16 -1.52 0.03
N LEU A 26 -10.73 -0.42 0.52
CA LEU A 26 -12.15 -0.38 0.84
C LEU A 26 -12.91 -0.19 -0.47
N ILE A 27 -13.67 -1.20 -0.88
CA ILE A 27 -14.53 -1.14 -2.05
C ILE A 27 -15.95 -1.03 -1.52
N VAL A 28 -16.61 0.10 -1.75
CA VAL A 28 -18.02 0.29 -1.49
C VAL A 28 -18.75 0.09 -2.81
N ASP A 29 -19.43 -1.05 -2.93
CA ASP A 29 -20.22 -1.41 -4.11
C ASP A 29 -21.69 -1.03 -3.87
N GLY A 30 -22.06 0.18 -4.30
CA GLY A 30 -23.43 0.66 -4.29
C GLY A 30 -24.09 0.48 -5.65
N CYS A 31 -25.43 0.38 -5.69
CA CYS A 31 -26.28 0.18 -6.87
C CYS A 31 -25.92 1.05 -8.11
N CYS A 32 -25.26 2.20 -7.91
CA CYS A 32 -24.79 3.10 -8.99
C CYS A 32 -23.40 3.74 -8.76
N LEU A 33 -22.67 3.39 -7.70
CA LEU A 33 -21.39 4.04 -7.35
C LEU A 33 -20.39 3.00 -6.83
N GLN A 34 -19.28 2.83 -7.54
CA GLN A 34 -18.11 2.11 -7.07
C GLN A 34 -17.11 3.13 -6.54
N ILE A 35 -17.03 3.22 -5.21
CA ILE A 35 -16.03 4.07 -4.55
C ILE A 35 -14.95 3.14 -4.03
N SER A 36 -13.75 3.32 -4.55
CA SER A 36 -12.56 2.66 -4.03
C SER A 36 -11.55 3.69 -3.58
N GLU A 37 -11.41 3.83 -2.26
CA GLU A 37 -10.36 4.67 -1.68
C GLU A 37 -8.99 4.04 -1.91
N PRO A 38 -7.94 4.85 -2.19
CA PRO A 38 -6.59 4.33 -2.31
C PRO A 38 -6.21 3.61 -1.01
N PRO A 39 -5.68 2.38 -1.10
CA PRO A 39 -5.35 1.60 0.09
C PRO A 39 -4.27 2.30 0.92
N ALA A 40 -4.39 2.19 2.25
CA ALA A 40 -3.41 2.75 3.16
C ALA A 40 -2.08 1.99 3.07
N VAL A 41 -0.95 2.72 3.19
CA VAL A 41 0.39 2.12 3.25
C VAL A 41 0.96 2.32 4.64
N TYR A 42 1.52 1.27 5.23
CA TYR A 42 2.17 1.33 6.54
C TYR A 42 3.48 0.53 6.57
N LEU A 43 4.31 0.85 7.55
CA LEU A 43 5.60 0.21 7.77
C LEU A 43 5.43 -1.13 8.48
N GLY A 44 6.17 -2.15 8.01
CA GLY A 44 6.22 -3.48 8.61
C GLY A 44 5.30 -4.51 7.95
N GLU A 45 5.25 -5.67 8.59
CA GLU A 45 4.52 -6.86 8.13
C GLU A 45 3.00 -6.68 8.15
N PRO A 46 2.25 -7.44 7.33
CA PRO A 46 0.79 -7.36 7.29
C PRO A 46 0.19 -7.70 8.65
N LYS A 47 -0.48 -6.73 9.26
CA LYS A 47 -1.20 -6.91 10.52
C LYS A 47 -2.60 -7.44 10.26
N PRO A 48 -3.12 -8.37 11.09
CA PRO A 48 -4.53 -8.72 11.03
C PRO A 48 -5.38 -7.49 11.35
N THR A 49 -6.28 -7.11 10.45
CA THR A 49 -7.25 -6.05 10.70
C THR A 49 -8.21 -6.51 11.80
N PRO A 50 -8.49 -5.70 12.84
CA PRO A 50 -9.43 -6.10 13.90
C PRO A 50 -10.80 -6.45 13.29
N GLY A 51 -11.27 -7.67 13.55
CA GLY A 51 -12.54 -8.19 13.01
C GLY A 51 -12.45 -8.98 11.70
N LYS A 52 -11.29 -9.03 11.02
CA LYS A 52 -11.08 -9.88 9.82
C LYS A 52 -9.98 -10.91 10.06
N LYS A 53 -10.29 -12.21 9.91
CA LYS A 53 -9.27 -13.27 9.91
C LYS A 53 -8.37 -13.11 8.68
N ARG A 54 -7.05 -13.18 8.88
CA ARG A 54 -6.06 -13.16 7.79
C ARG A 54 -6.22 -14.44 6.96
N THR A 55 -6.80 -14.33 5.77
CA THR A 55 -6.86 -15.44 4.83
C THR A 55 -5.44 -15.74 4.32
N PRO A 56 -4.94 -16.98 4.44
CA PRO A 56 -3.66 -17.36 3.84
C PRO A 56 -3.67 -17.05 2.33
N GLY A 57 -2.57 -16.49 1.80
CA GLY A 57 -2.45 -16.14 0.38
C GLY A 57 -3.14 -14.82 -0.04
N SER A 58 -3.72 -14.06 0.90
CA SER A 58 -4.33 -12.76 0.61
C SER A 58 -3.32 -11.67 0.24
N TYR A 59 -2.04 -11.87 0.57
CA TYR A 59 -0.94 -10.95 0.26
C TYR A 59 0.14 -11.65 -0.56
N THR A 60 0.70 -10.91 -1.50
CA THR A 60 1.90 -11.24 -2.27
C THR A 60 3.04 -10.35 -1.82
N THR A 61 4.22 -10.93 -1.59
CA THR A 61 5.43 -10.18 -1.24
C THR A 61 6.22 -9.90 -2.52
N LEU A 62 6.47 -8.63 -2.78
CA LEU A 62 7.31 -8.13 -3.87
C LEU A 62 8.60 -7.57 -3.27
N GLU A 63 9.70 -7.68 -4.02
CA GLU A 63 10.96 -7.02 -3.68
C GLU A 63 11.14 -5.83 -4.63
N VAL A 64 11.12 -4.61 -4.07
CA VAL A 64 11.20 -3.37 -4.84
C VAL A 64 12.29 -2.50 -4.24
N HIS A 65 13.37 -2.26 -5.00
CA HIS A 65 14.55 -1.51 -4.54
C HIS A 65 15.16 -2.03 -3.22
N GLY A 66 15.12 -3.35 -2.99
CA GLY A 66 15.61 -3.99 -1.76
C GLY A 66 14.67 -3.81 -0.54
N ILE A 67 13.46 -3.27 -0.75
CA ILE A 67 12.40 -3.18 0.26
C ILE A 67 11.40 -4.31 0.01
N LYS A 68 11.02 -5.01 1.08
CA LYS A 68 9.93 -5.98 1.04
C LYS A 68 8.60 -5.24 1.02
N LEU A 69 7.82 -5.44 -0.03
CA LEU A 69 6.52 -4.83 -0.22
C LEU A 69 5.43 -5.91 -0.21
N HIS A 70 4.61 -5.93 0.83
CA HIS A 70 3.44 -6.79 0.91
C HIS A 70 2.23 -6.07 0.32
N VAL A 71 1.68 -6.62 -0.75
CA VAL A 71 0.50 -6.08 -1.43
C VAL A 71 -0.61 -7.13 -1.45
N PRO A 72 -1.89 -6.74 -1.43
CA PRO A 72 -2.97 -7.69 -1.63
C PRO A 72 -2.78 -8.40 -2.97
N SER A 73 -2.94 -9.72 -3.01
CA SER A 73 -2.55 -10.54 -4.17
C SER A 73 -3.23 -10.13 -5.47
N HIS A 74 -4.47 -9.62 -5.39
CA HIS A 74 -5.22 -9.10 -6.54
C HIS A 74 -4.67 -7.77 -7.09
N LEU A 75 -3.92 -6.99 -6.28
CA LEU A 75 -3.28 -5.74 -6.69
C LEU A 75 -1.82 -5.94 -7.12
N SER A 76 -1.24 -7.12 -6.92
CA SER A 76 0.18 -7.39 -7.19
C SER A 76 0.62 -7.09 -8.63
N ARG A 77 -0.32 -7.18 -9.59
CA ARG A 77 -0.07 -6.96 -11.02
C ARG A 77 -0.29 -5.53 -11.48
N LEU A 78 -0.85 -4.66 -10.65
CA LEU A 78 -1.12 -3.27 -11.03
C LEU A 78 0.18 -2.45 -11.13
N ASP A 79 0.16 -1.42 -11.98
CA ASP A 79 1.21 -0.41 -12.13
C ASP A 79 0.91 0.76 -11.19
N LEU A 80 1.24 0.61 -9.91
CA LEU A 80 0.99 1.59 -8.85
C LEU A 80 2.30 2.06 -8.22
N VAL A 81 2.33 3.30 -7.74
CA VAL A 81 3.52 3.90 -7.13
C VAL A 81 3.26 4.13 -5.65
N ILE A 82 4.21 3.75 -4.80
CA ILE A 82 4.23 4.17 -3.39
C ILE A 82 4.99 5.50 -3.33
N ASP A 83 4.29 6.56 -2.95
CA ASP A 83 4.85 7.89 -2.79
C ASP A 83 4.70 8.41 -1.35
N LEU A 84 5.35 9.54 -1.06
CA LEU A 84 5.35 10.22 0.22
C LEU A 84 4.61 11.55 0.10
N THR A 85 3.40 11.61 0.68
CA THR A 85 2.71 12.88 0.84
C THR A 85 3.16 13.58 2.12
N ARG A 86 3.28 14.91 2.07
CA ARG A 86 3.59 15.76 3.21
C ARG A 86 2.40 16.66 3.49
N PHE A 87 1.77 16.47 4.64
CA PHE A 87 0.68 17.34 5.11
C PHE A 87 1.09 18.02 6.42
N PHE A 88 1.31 19.33 6.36
CA PHE A 88 1.92 20.12 7.44
C PHE A 88 3.24 19.54 7.96
N ARG A 89 3.22 18.88 9.12
CA ARG A 89 4.38 18.26 9.80
C ARG A 89 4.32 16.73 9.81
N ARG A 90 3.35 16.14 9.10
CA ARG A 90 3.18 14.69 9.01
C ARG A 90 3.54 14.23 7.60
N GLU A 91 4.46 13.29 7.54
CA GLU A 91 4.77 12.55 6.32
C GLU A 91 3.98 11.25 6.35
N LYS A 92 3.35 10.89 5.22
CA LYS A 92 2.54 9.67 5.10
C LYS A 92 2.81 9.02 3.75
N LEU A 93 2.96 7.70 3.75
CA LEU A 93 3.04 6.92 2.52
C LEU A 93 1.65 6.75 1.90
N VAL A 94 1.56 6.94 0.58
CA VAL A 94 0.33 6.87 -0.20
C VAL A 94 0.54 6.03 -1.44
N VAL A 95 -0.55 5.47 -1.97
CA VAL A 95 -0.55 4.81 -3.27
C VAL A 95 -1.02 5.81 -4.33
N GLU A 96 -0.17 6.07 -5.31
CA GLU A 96 -0.47 6.87 -6.49
C GLU A 96 -0.75 5.98 -7.71
N GLY A 97 -1.43 6.54 -8.71
CA GLY A 97 -1.92 5.79 -9.88
C GLY A 97 -3.21 5.02 -9.62
N TRP A 98 -3.83 5.21 -8.45
CA TRP A 98 -5.12 4.61 -8.10
C TRP A 98 -6.25 5.28 -8.88
N ASN A 99 -6.62 4.67 -10.01
CA ASN A 99 -7.74 5.15 -10.83
C ASN A 99 -9.03 4.45 -10.42
N LEU A 100 -10.03 5.27 -10.10
CA LEU A 100 -11.42 4.89 -9.86
C LEU A 100 -11.98 4.20 -11.12
N VAL A 101 -12.52 2.99 -10.98
CA VAL A 101 -13.55 2.47 -11.88
C VAL A 101 -14.74 2.09 -11.02
#